data_AF-A0A8S1IMY4-F1
#
_entry.id   AF-A0A8S1IMY4-F1
#
_cell.length_a   1.000
_cell.length_b   1.000
_cell.length_c   1.000
_cell.angle_alpha   90.00
_cell.angle_beta   90.00
_cell.angle_gamma   90.00
#
_symmetry.space_group_name_H-M   'P 1'
#
loop_
_entity.id
_entity.type
_entity.pdbx_description
1 polymer ?
#
loop_
_entity_poly.entity_id
_entity_poly.type
_entity_poly.pdbx_seq_one_letter_code
_entity_poly.pdbx_strand_id
1 'polypeptide(L)'
;MTQGSRPVRRDSVSGMGDLLLRGWTMLAESCADCRVPYMQDPQTGDKLCVNCQQRVTSGQGIAEGEAQALGIVPHEHQPSVPESPQMNWRSRMLEARGEPPASTRPASDLYADRIAEKMVEGWTLTSLVCLRCAWVVWRRTKILVCSLC
;
A
#
# COMPACT_ATOMS: atom_id res chain seq x y z
N MET A 1 -18.33 -30.24 -14.08
CA MET A 1 -17.43 -29.44 -14.94
C MET A 1 -17.47 -27.99 -14.47
N THR A 2 -16.67 -27.62 -13.46
CA THR A 2 -16.54 -26.22 -12.99
C THR A 2 -15.25 -25.65 -13.57
N GLN A 3 -15.37 -24.79 -14.59
CA GLN A 3 -14.23 -24.14 -15.23
C GLN A 3 -13.64 -23.10 -14.25
N GLY A 4 -12.48 -23.40 -13.68
CA GLY A 4 -11.72 -22.46 -12.87
C GLY A 4 -11.05 -21.40 -13.76
N SER A 5 -11.67 -20.22 -13.85
CA SER A 5 -11.10 -19.05 -14.50
C SER A 5 -9.76 -18.69 -13.84
N ARG A 6 -8.65 -18.78 -14.57
CA ARG A 6 -7.32 -18.35 -14.08
C ARG A 6 -7.37 -16.87 -13.69
N PRO A 7 -6.88 -16.46 -12.51
CA PRO A 7 -6.85 -15.05 -12.15
C PRO A 7 -5.82 -14.32 -13.02
N VAL A 8 -6.32 -13.37 -13.83
CA VAL A 8 -5.47 -12.39 -14.50
C VAL A 8 -4.81 -11.55 -13.40
N ARG A 9 -3.49 -11.62 -13.25
CA ARG A 9 -2.75 -10.76 -12.32
C ARG A 9 -2.58 -9.39 -12.97
N ARG A 10 -3.44 -8.44 -12.60
CA ARG A 10 -3.19 -7.01 -12.80
C ARG A 10 -2.72 -6.40 -11.49
N ASP A 11 -1.98 -5.29 -11.55
CA ASP A 11 -1.60 -4.51 -10.37
C ASP A 11 -2.84 -3.90 -9.72
N SER A 12 -3.46 -4.71 -8.86
CA SER A 12 -4.71 -4.38 -8.17
C SER A 12 -4.51 -3.18 -7.25
N VAL A 13 -3.30 -3.02 -6.69
CA VAL A 13 -2.96 -1.90 -5.79
C VAL A 13 -3.02 -0.57 -6.53
N SER A 14 -2.40 -0.48 -7.71
CA SER A 14 -2.44 0.74 -8.53
C SER A 14 -3.87 1.08 -8.96
N GLY A 15 -4.63 0.08 -9.42
CA GLY A 15 -6.03 0.27 -9.82
C GLY A 15 -6.95 0.71 -8.68
N MET A 16 -6.75 0.18 -7.46
CA MET A 16 -7.47 0.66 -6.27
C MET A 16 -7.10 2.11 -5.96
N GLY A 17 -5.81 2.45 -6.00
CA GLY A 17 -5.33 3.82 -5.75
C GLY A 17 -5.98 4.84 -6.68
N ASP A 18 -6.01 4.54 -7.98
CA ASP A 18 -6.64 5.41 -8.98
C ASP A 18 -8.13 5.64 -8.72
N LEU A 19 -8.86 4.61 -8.29
CA LEU A 19 -10.29 4.72 -7.98
C LEU A 19 -10.55 5.49 -6.69
N LEU A 20 -9.74 5.29 -5.65
CA LEU A 20 -9.83 6.07 -4.40
C LEU A 20 -9.62 7.56 -4.67
N LEU A 21 -8.64 7.91 -5.52
CA LEU A 21 -8.39 9.30 -5.93
C LEU A 21 -9.53 9.91 -6.75
N ARG A 22 -10.34 9.07 -7.43
CA ARG A 22 -11.57 9.46 -8.12
C ARG A 22 -12.80 9.49 -7.23
N GLY A 23 -12.65 9.25 -5.93
CA GLY A 23 -13.74 9.28 -4.95
C GLY A 23 -14.56 7.99 -4.86
N TRP A 24 -14.05 6.87 -5.38
CA TRP A 24 -14.67 5.56 -5.16
C TRP A 24 -14.42 5.07 -3.73
N THR A 25 -15.36 4.28 -3.20
CA THR A 25 -15.27 3.77 -1.83
C THR A 25 -14.84 2.30 -1.84
N MET A 26 -13.83 1.95 -1.05
CA MET A 26 -13.48 0.55 -0.82
C MET A 26 -14.48 -0.08 0.14
N LEU A 27 -15.06 -1.23 -0.25
CA LEU A 27 -16.02 -1.96 0.58
C LEU A 27 -15.33 -3.02 1.44
N ALA A 28 -15.99 -3.40 2.54
CA ALA A 28 -15.54 -4.53 3.38
C ALA A 28 -15.70 -5.89 2.68
N GLU A 29 -16.58 -5.97 1.67
CA GLU A 29 -16.78 -7.16 0.85
C GLU A 29 -15.65 -7.33 -0.17
N SER A 30 -15.19 -8.58 -0.37
CA SER A 30 -14.13 -8.92 -1.31
C SER A 30 -14.62 -9.81 -2.45
N CYS A 31 -13.97 -9.74 -3.60
CA CYS A 31 -14.26 -10.60 -4.74
C CYS A 31 -14.06 -12.08 -4.40
N ALA A 32 -15.04 -12.94 -4.71
CA ALA A 32 -14.98 -14.37 -4.42
C ALA A 32 -13.82 -15.09 -5.15
N ASP A 33 -13.47 -14.61 -6.35
CA ASP A 33 -12.45 -15.26 -7.19
C ASP A 33 -11.02 -14.88 -6.77
N CYS A 34 -10.77 -13.58 -6.54
CA CYS A 34 -9.41 -13.06 -6.34
C CYS A 34 -9.15 -12.45 -4.95
N ARG A 35 -10.18 -12.36 -4.11
CA ARG A 35 -10.13 -11.80 -2.74
C ARG A 35 -9.68 -10.34 -2.64
N VAL A 36 -9.64 -9.62 -3.77
CA VAL A 36 -9.43 -8.18 -3.78
C VAL A 36 -10.74 -7.48 -3.37
N PRO A 37 -10.70 -6.46 -2.49
CA PRO A 37 -11.88 -5.69 -2.09
C PRO A 37 -12.65 -5.14 -3.30
N TYR A 38 -13.98 -5.08 -3.17
CA TYR A 38 -14.81 -4.37 -4.15
C TYR A 38 -14.69 -2.86 -3.96
N MET A 39 -14.72 -2.14 -5.07
CA MET A 39 -14.77 -0.68 -5.11
C MET A 39 -16.17 -0.25 -5.54
N GLN A 40 -16.81 0.65 -4.80
CA GLN A 40 -18.12 1.18 -5.11
C GLN A 40 -18.02 2.50 -5.84
N ASP A 41 -18.76 2.60 -6.95
CA ASP A 41 -18.94 3.83 -7.70
C ASP A 41 -19.81 4.82 -6.91
N PRO A 42 -19.36 6.06 -6.66
CA PRO A 42 -20.11 7.03 -5.87
C PRO A 42 -21.36 7.54 -6.60
N GLN A 43 -21.47 7.38 -7.93
CA GLN A 43 -22.61 7.85 -8.71
C GLN A 43 -23.68 6.77 -8.89
N THR A 44 -23.24 5.54 -9.18
CA THR A 44 -24.16 4.43 -9.51
C THR A 44 -24.40 3.48 -8.35
N GLY A 45 -23.50 3.45 -7.36
CA GLY A 45 -23.53 2.46 -6.28
C GLY A 45 -23.08 1.05 -6.71
N ASP A 46 -22.62 0.89 -7.95
CA ASP A 46 -22.14 -0.38 -8.49
C ASP A 46 -20.82 -0.80 -7.85
N LYS A 47 -20.70 -2.09 -7.56
CA LYS A 47 -19.48 -2.70 -7.01
C LYS A 47 -18.61 -3.21 -8.16
N LEU A 48 -17.33 -2.89 -8.16
CA LEU A 48 -16.36 -3.30 -9.18
C LEU A 48 -15.16 -3.98 -8.51
N CYS A 49 -14.78 -5.16 -9.00
CA CYS A 49 -13.48 -5.76 -8.67
C CYS A 49 -12.41 -5.23 -9.64
N VAL A 50 -11.37 -4.57 -9.13
CA VAL A 50 -10.32 -4.00 -9.99
C VAL A 50 -9.46 -5.05 -10.71
N ASN A 51 -9.33 -6.24 -10.13
CA ASN A 51 -8.51 -7.31 -10.70
C ASN A 51 -9.29 -8.09 -11.78
N CYS A 52 -10.48 -8.57 -11.41
CA CYS A 52 -11.33 -9.39 -12.27
C CYS A 52 -12.20 -8.57 -13.24
N GLN A 53 -12.34 -7.25 -13.02
CA GLN A 53 -13.24 -6.35 -13.76
C GLN A 53 -14.73 -6.75 -13.74
N GLN A 54 -15.13 -7.60 -12.78
CA GLN A 54 -16.52 -7.96 -12.58
C GLN A 54 -17.27 -6.84 -11.86
N ARG A 55 -18.46 -6.49 -12.38
CA ARG A 55 -19.38 -5.53 -11.77
C ARG A 55 -20.58 -6.25 -11.16
N VAL A 56 -20.98 -5.83 -9.97
CA VAL A 56 -22.20 -6.27 -9.29
C VAL A 56 -23.06 -5.04 -9.06
N THR A 57 -24.23 -5.00 -9.69
CA THR A 57 -25.18 -3.90 -9.54
C THR A 57 -25.91 -4.03 -8.22
N SER A 58 -25.86 -3.00 -7.38
CA SER A 58 -26.56 -2.94 -6.09
C SER A 58 -28.05 -2.67 -6.35
N GLY A 59 -28.77 -3.64 -6.90
CA GLY A 59 -30.12 -3.46 -7.46
C GLY A 59 -31.21 -4.37 -6.88
N GLN A 60 -31.04 -4.93 -5.68
CA GLN A 60 -32.11 -5.59 -4.93
C GLN A 60 -31.97 -5.26 -3.44
N GLY A 61 -32.96 -4.54 -2.91
CA GLY A 61 -32.93 -3.94 -1.58
C GLY A 61 -33.04 -4.93 -0.42
N ILE A 62 -32.42 -4.56 0.68
CA ILE A 62 -32.94 -4.78 2.04
C ILE A 62 -32.90 -3.42 2.72
N ALA A 63 -34.02 -3.12 3.39
CA ALA A 63 -34.44 -1.83 3.89
C ALA A 63 -33.54 -1.22 4.98
N GLU A 64 -33.79 0.08 5.18
CA GLU A 64 -33.22 1.04 6.10
C GLU A 64 -33.13 0.57 7.56
N GLY A 65 -32.12 1.10 8.27
CA GLY A 65 -31.94 0.96 9.71
C GLY A 65 -31.08 2.08 10.28
N GLU A 66 -31.69 3.26 10.35
CA GLU A 66 -31.52 4.32 11.36
C GLU A 66 -30.12 4.87 11.71
N ALA A 67 -29.97 6.15 11.38
CA ALA A 67 -29.12 7.08 12.11
C ALA A 67 -29.63 7.23 13.56
N GLN A 68 -28.84 6.76 14.53
CA GLN A 68 -28.99 7.14 15.93
C GLN A 68 -27.75 7.90 16.36
N ALA A 69 -27.90 9.22 16.41
CA ALA A 69 -27.05 10.08 17.22
C ALA A 69 -27.48 9.94 18.70
N LEU A 70 -26.46 9.99 19.57
CA LEU A 70 -26.46 10.24 21.02
C LEU A 70 -26.09 9.04 21.88
N GLY A 71 -24.89 9.15 22.47
CA GLY A 71 -24.40 8.31 23.56
C GLY A 71 -22.89 8.10 23.48
N ILE A 72 -22.10 9.12 23.81
CA ILE A 72 -20.69 8.88 24.18
C ILE A 72 -20.74 8.20 25.55
N VAL A 73 -20.82 6.87 25.53
CA VAL A 73 -20.50 6.04 26.67
C VAL A 73 -19.03 5.63 26.48
N PRO A 74 -18.12 5.93 27.41
CA PRO A 74 -16.77 5.36 27.37
C PRO A 74 -16.89 3.85 27.62
N HIS A 75 -17.12 3.08 26.56
CA HIS A 75 -16.95 1.64 26.62
C HIS A 75 -15.47 1.37 26.40
N GLU A 76 -14.76 1.08 27.49
CA GLU A 76 -13.43 0.49 27.45
C GLU A 76 -13.58 -0.92 26.85
N HIS A 77 -13.57 -0.98 25.52
CA HIS A 77 -13.70 -2.22 24.74
C HIS A 77 -12.28 -2.75 24.52
N GLN A 78 -11.87 -3.67 25.39
CA GLN A 78 -10.68 -4.48 25.20
C GLN A 78 -10.88 -5.32 23.92
N PRO A 79 -10.09 -5.14 22.85
CA PRO A 79 -10.24 -5.95 21.66
C PRO A 79 -9.65 -7.34 21.94
N SER A 80 -10.52 -8.36 22.05
CA SER A 80 -10.12 -9.75 21.92
C SER A 80 -9.78 -10.03 20.46
N VAL A 81 -8.53 -9.74 20.11
CA VAL A 81 -7.94 -10.08 18.81
C VAL A 81 -7.95 -11.61 18.69
N PRO A 82 -8.64 -12.22 17.70
CA PRO A 82 -8.39 -13.62 17.38
C PRO A 82 -6.91 -13.72 16.97
N GLU A 83 -6.17 -14.57 17.67
CA GLU A 83 -4.72 -14.70 17.60
C GLU A 83 -4.28 -15.12 16.20
N SER A 84 -4.16 -14.12 15.30
CA SER A 84 -3.30 -14.17 14.14
C SER A 84 -1.91 -14.59 14.62
N PRO A 85 -1.16 -15.44 13.89
CA PRO A 85 0.22 -15.77 14.22
C PRO A 85 0.97 -14.47 14.46
N GLN A 86 1.18 -14.15 15.74
CA GLN A 86 1.70 -12.86 16.17
C GLN A 86 3.15 -12.83 15.74
N MET A 87 3.39 -12.40 14.51
CA MET A 87 4.73 -12.22 13.99
C MET A 87 5.30 -11.09 14.81
N ASN A 88 6.07 -11.45 15.84
CA ASN A 88 6.74 -10.47 16.66
C ASN A 88 7.71 -9.72 15.74
N TRP A 89 7.52 -8.41 15.61
CA TRP A 89 8.50 -7.57 14.94
C TRP A 89 9.65 -7.26 15.91
N ARG A 90 9.37 -7.27 17.22
CA ARG A 90 10.34 -7.00 18.29
C ARG A 90 11.44 -8.04 18.39
N SER A 91 11.12 -9.33 18.43
CA SER A 91 12.17 -10.37 18.46
C SER A 91 12.89 -10.42 17.10
N ARG A 92 12.21 -10.29 15.95
CA ARG A 92 12.91 -10.05 14.66
C ARG A 92 13.92 -8.90 14.69
N MET A 93 13.60 -7.78 15.35
CA MET A 93 14.54 -6.66 15.52
C MET A 93 15.66 -6.96 16.54
N LEU A 94 15.42 -7.80 17.55
CA LEU A 94 16.43 -8.27 18.50
C LEU A 94 17.36 -9.32 17.87
N GLU A 95 16.83 -10.24 17.05
CA GLU A 95 17.59 -11.19 16.22
C GLU A 95 18.39 -10.48 15.11
N ALA A 96 17.91 -9.36 14.57
CA ALA A 96 18.62 -8.54 13.58
C ALA A 96 19.78 -7.71 14.15
N ARG A 97 20.11 -7.86 15.45
CA ARG A 97 21.41 -7.41 15.99
C ARG A 97 22.58 -8.26 15.51
N GLY A 98 22.30 -9.39 14.86
CA GLY A 98 23.25 -10.02 13.95
C GLY A 98 23.19 -9.31 12.60
N GLU A 99 24.35 -8.84 12.12
CA GLU A 99 24.51 -8.32 10.77
C GLU A 99 23.90 -9.30 9.76
N PRO A 100 22.89 -8.90 8.97
CA PRO A 100 22.34 -9.79 7.96
C PRO A 100 23.45 -10.13 6.95
N PRO A 101 23.56 -11.39 6.51
CA PRO A 101 24.57 -11.76 5.53
C PRO A 101 24.44 -10.87 4.29
N ALA A 102 25.58 -10.40 3.77
CA ALA A 102 25.66 -9.41 2.69
C ALA A 102 24.82 -9.76 1.44
N SER A 103 24.49 -11.03 1.26
CA SER A 103 23.68 -11.54 0.13
C SER A 103 22.18 -11.22 0.21
N THR A 104 21.66 -10.78 1.36
CA THR A 104 20.22 -10.52 1.57
C THR A 104 19.85 -9.04 1.64
N ARG A 105 20.81 -8.12 1.45
CA ARG A 105 20.52 -6.69 1.48
C ARG A 105 19.71 -6.31 0.23
N PRO A 106 18.46 -5.85 0.37
CA PRO A 106 17.67 -5.40 -0.77
C PRO A 106 18.36 -4.20 -1.44
N ALA A 107 18.17 -4.04 -2.75
CA ALA A 107 18.78 -2.95 -3.52
C ALA A 107 18.41 -1.55 -2.98
N SER A 108 17.29 -1.42 -2.26
CA SER A 108 16.89 -0.20 -1.55
C SER A 108 17.86 0.22 -0.45
N ASP A 109 18.51 -0.73 0.22
CA ASP A 109 19.40 -0.42 1.34
C ASP A 109 20.73 0.12 0.81
N LEU A 110 21.18 -0.39 -0.34
CA LEU A 110 22.33 0.16 -1.06
C LEU A 110 22.06 1.59 -1.55
N TYR A 111 20.80 1.90 -1.90
CA TYR A 111 20.37 3.27 -2.23
C TYR A 111 20.46 4.18 -1.00
N ALA A 112 19.94 3.73 0.14
CA ALA A 112 19.97 4.49 1.39
C ALA A 112 21.40 4.77 1.89
N ASP A 113 22.30 3.78 1.82
CA ASP A 113 23.69 3.91 2.24
C ASP A 113 24.42 5.01 1.43
N ARG A 114 24.22 5.04 0.10
CA ARG A 114 24.80 6.07 -0.77
C ARG A 114 24.24 7.46 -0.51
N ILE A 115 22.96 7.56 -0.11
CA ILE A 115 22.38 8.83 0.30
C ILE A 115 23.01 9.31 1.61
N ALA A 116 23.14 8.41 2.59
CA ALA A 116 23.72 8.73 3.89
C ALA A 116 25.16 9.25 3.76
N GLU A 117 25.98 8.60 2.93
CA GLU A 117 27.36 9.03 2.67
C GLU A 117 27.43 10.48 2.16
N LYS A 118 26.59 10.82 1.18
CA LYS A 118 26.54 12.18 0.62
C LYS A 118 26.01 13.23 1.60
N MET A 119 25.10 12.85 2.50
CA MET A 119 24.67 13.71 3.59
C MET A 119 25.83 14.02 4.56
N VAL A 120 26.65 13.02 4.91
CA VAL A 120 27.82 13.21 5.79
C VAL A 120 28.90 14.09 5.12
N GLU A 121 29.07 13.96 3.81
CA GLU A 121 29.96 14.83 3.02
C GLU A 121 29.46 16.30 2.89
N GLY A 122 28.23 16.58 3.33
CA GLY A 122 27.62 17.91 3.28
C GLY A 122 26.96 18.27 1.94
N TRP A 123 26.53 17.29 1.15
CA TRP A 123 25.74 17.53 -0.05
C TRP A 123 24.26 17.72 0.29
N THR A 124 23.60 18.62 -0.43
CA THR A 124 22.17 18.85 -0.28
C THR A 124 21.40 17.97 -1.26
N LEU A 125 20.46 17.19 -0.73
CA LEU A 125 19.49 16.44 -1.52
C LEU A 125 18.59 17.43 -2.26
N THR A 126 18.40 17.24 -3.58
CA THR A 126 17.49 18.08 -4.36
C THR A 126 16.20 17.33 -4.69
N SER A 127 15.16 18.05 -5.11
CA SER A 127 13.92 17.46 -5.65
C SER A 127 14.07 16.98 -7.10
N LEU A 128 15.26 17.12 -7.70
CA LEU A 128 15.52 16.73 -9.07
C LEU A 128 16.01 15.27 -9.12
N VAL A 129 15.57 14.57 -10.17
CA VAL A 129 16.04 13.23 -10.50
C VAL A 129 16.78 13.25 -11.83
N CYS A 130 17.84 12.45 -11.94
CA CYS A 130 18.61 12.31 -13.18
C CYS A 130 17.78 11.55 -14.21
N LEU A 131 17.56 12.12 -15.39
CA LEU A 131 16.77 11.49 -16.46
C LEU A 131 17.39 10.20 -17.02
N ARG A 132 18.68 9.95 -16.77
CA ARG A 132 19.39 8.78 -17.28
C ARG A 132 19.24 7.54 -16.40
N CYS A 133 19.19 7.71 -15.08
CA CYS A 133 19.15 6.61 -14.12
C CYS A 133 18.03 6.73 -13.09
N ALA A 134 17.22 7.80 -13.14
CA ALA A 134 16.14 8.12 -12.21
C ALA A 134 16.56 8.32 -10.73
N TRP A 135 17.86 8.46 -10.44
CA TRP A 135 18.35 8.73 -9.09
C TRP A 135 18.32 10.21 -8.74
N VAL A 136 18.23 10.51 -7.44
CA VAL A 136 18.28 11.88 -6.91
C VAL A 136 19.58 12.60 -7.27
N VAL A 137 19.47 13.87 -7.62
CA VAL A 137 20.61 14.74 -7.91
C VAL A 137 21.02 15.47 -6.64
N TRP A 138 22.33 15.60 -6.44
CA TRP A 138 22.93 16.30 -5.31
C TRP A 138 23.41 17.67 -5.71
N ARG A 139 23.31 18.62 -4.79
CA ARG A 139 23.87 19.96 -4.95
C ARG A 139 24.93 20.23 -3.89
N ARG A 140 26.07 20.75 -4.33
CA ARG A 140 27.04 21.41 -3.45
C ARG A 140 27.52 22.67 -4.15
N THR A 141 27.34 23.81 -3.49
CA THR A 141 27.59 25.14 -4.04
C THR A 141 26.88 25.38 -5.39
N LYS A 142 27.59 25.26 -6.51
CA LYS A 142 27.12 25.48 -7.88
C LYS A 142 27.15 24.23 -8.76
N ILE A 143 27.49 23.06 -8.20
CA ILE A 143 27.62 21.81 -8.95
C ILE A 143 26.43 20.90 -8.63
N LEU A 144 25.88 20.29 -9.67
CA LEU A 144 24.90 19.21 -9.60
C LEU A 144 25.55 17.90 -9.99
N VAL A 145 25.43 16.88 -9.14
CA VAL A 145 26.03 15.55 -9.37
C VAL A 145 24.98 14.47 -9.17
N CYS A 146 24.94 13.51 -10.08
CA CYS A 146 24.16 12.29 -9.89
C CYS A 146 25.03 11.25 -9.18
N SER A 147 24.50 10.53 -8.18
CA SER A 147 25.28 9.49 -7.48
C SER A 147 25.69 8.30 -8.36
N LEU A 148 25.05 8.12 -9.53
CA LEU A 148 25.26 6.97 -10.41
C LEU A 148 25.84 7.34 -11.78
N CYS A 149 25.96 8.62 -12.12
CA CYS A 149 26.37 9.10 -13.45
C CYS A 149 27.35 10.24 -13.30
#